data_AF-A0A4Q2RTS7-F1
#
_entry.id   AF-A0A4Q2RTS7-F1
#
_cell.length_a   1.000
_cell.length_b   1.000
_cell.length_c   1.000
_cell.angle_alpha   90.00
_cell.angle_beta   90.00
_cell.angle_gamma   90.00
#
_symmetry.space_group_name_H-M   'P 1'
#
loop_
_entity.id
_entity.type
_entity.pdbx_description
1 polymer ?
#
loop_
_entity_poly.entity_id
_entity_poly.type
_entity_poly.pdbx_seq_one_letter_code
_entity_poly.pdbx_strand_id
1 'polypeptide(L)'
;MAGDTDFDRYVGARWDDLVGALEAEGVAPDDARLAVAEVLLAGRRSWDRRTREEQVDVTVWAEVRERAGLPQRPGQPVPHGVRTPDPGDGPEEWLDRARVLRGTRRRRGLRLGLVAVAVLVALGAGWQWWASRPPPVEVREEANALPVVWYSEGDLHLADVVVTLPDITEFAASGSGVVARLGSGTVVQVSDDGEVSPADDTDALDDPVEAPAFIAITQYDVVVQSAPVAGGGWAYLLDSSRREAASTQDAVRRSESGRRALVLCDVDLRCEAPRTIIESGGAIRLR
;
A
#
# COMPACT_ATOMS: atom_id res chain seq x y z
N MET A 1 29.60 -8.47 -43.81
CA MET A 1 31.00 -8.02 -43.62
C MET A 1 31.41 -6.88 -44.56
N ALA A 2 30.77 -6.68 -45.73
CA ALA A 2 31.09 -5.55 -46.63
C ALA A 2 30.73 -4.16 -46.06
N GLY A 3 29.66 -4.04 -45.29
CA GLY A 3 29.21 -2.75 -44.73
C GLY A 3 30.19 -2.08 -43.75
N ASP A 4 30.96 -2.86 -42.98
CA ASP A 4 32.01 -2.29 -42.12
C ASP A 4 33.16 -1.70 -42.95
N THR A 5 33.51 -2.34 -44.08
CA THR A 5 34.62 -1.89 -44.94
C THR A 5 34.29 -0.62 -45.72
N ASP A 6 33.03 -0.44 -46.13
CA ASP A 6 32.58 0.78 -46.81
C ASP A 6 32.41 1.95 -45.84
N PHE A 7 31.96 1.68 -44.61
CA PHE A 7 31.91 2.69 -43.54
C PHE A 7 33.31 3.18 -43.18
N ASP A 8 34.25 2.27 -42.91
CA ASP A 8 35.62 2.64 -42.54
C ASP A 8 36.31 3.42 -43.67
N ARG A 9 36.07 3.05 -44.94
CA ARG A 9 36.54 3.82 -46.10
C ARG A 9 35.97 5.23 -46.13
N TYR A 10 34.68 5.39 -45.85
CA TYR A 10 34.05 6.70 -45.79
C TYR A 10 34.64 7.55 -44.68
N VAL A 11 34.78 6.99 -43.47
CA VAL A 11 35.36 7.69 -42.33
C VAL A 11 36.79 8.14 -42.67
N GLY A 12 37.63 7.25 -43.18
CA GLY A 12 39.00 7.60 -43.56
C GLY A 12 39.08 8.67 -44.66
N ALA A 13 38.11 8.70 -45.59
CA ALA A 13 38.09 9.69 -46.65
C ALA A 13 37.50 11.06 -46.24
N ARG A 14 36.60 11.10 -45.25
CA ARG A 14 35.81 12.30 -44.90
C ARG A 14 36.13 12.89 -43.53
N TRP A 15 36.93 12.22 -42.72
CA TRP A 15 37.27 12.68 -41.37
C TRP A 15 37.82 14.11 -41.36
N ASP A 16 38.89 14.36 -42.12
CA ASP A 16 39.55 15.67 -42.15
C ASP A 16 38.66 16.78 -42.70
N ASP A 17 37.86 16.46 -43.73
CA ASP A 17 36.88 17.37 -44.32
C ASP A 17 35.81 17.78 -43.29
N LEU A 18 35.26 16.81 -42.55
CA LEU A 18 34.22 17.04 -41.55
C LEU A 18 34.74 17.87 -40.36
N VAL A 19 35.92 17.53 -39.84
CA VAL A 19 36.53 18.24 -38.71
C VAL A 19 36.96 19.64 -39.15
N GLY A 20 37.68 19.75 -40.26
CA GLY A 20 38.17 21.03 -40.79
C GLY A 20 37.03 21.99 -41.11
N ALA A 21 35.92 21.51 -41.66
CA ALA A 21 34.76 22.35 -41.94
C ALA A 21 34.11 22.92 -40.67
N LEU A 22 34.04 22.15 -39.57
CA LEU A 22 33.55 22.67 -38.28
C LEU A 22 34.53 23.67 -37.65
N GLU A 23 35.82 23.38 -37.68
CA GLU A 23 36.87 24.28 -37.18
C GLU A 23 36.86 25.62 -37.94
N ALA A 24 36.66 25.58 -39.26
CA ALA A 24 36.51 26.79 -40.08
C ALA A 24 35.23 27.61 -39.73
N GLU A 25 34.19 26.95 -39.21
CA GLU A 25 33.00 27.62 -38.67
C GLU A 25 33.17 28.04 -37.19
N GLY A 26 34.37 27.91 -36.61
CA GLY A 26 34.73 28.40 -35.28
C GLY A 26 34.45 27.42 -34.13
N VAL A 27 34.14 26.16 -34.42
CA VAL A 27 33.99 25.11 -33.40
C VAL A 27 35.37 24.75 -32.84
N ALA A 28 35.48 24.59 -31.51
CA ALA A 28 36.73 24.21 -30.89
C ALA A 28 37.23 22.83 -31.41
N PRO A 29 38.55 22.65 -31.60
CA PRO A 29 39.11 21.44 -32.21
C PRO A 29 38.59 20.12 -31.60
N ASP A 30 38.62 20.00 -30.27
CA ASP A 30 38.18 18.80 -29.56
C ASP A 30 36.66 18.56 -29.71
N ASP A 31 35.88 19.63 -29.67
CA ASP A 31 34.42 19.58 -29.82
C ASP A 31 34.02 19.17 -31.25
N ALA A 32 34.75 19.66 -32.26
CA ALA A 32 34.54 19.29 -33.66
C ALA A 32 34.75 17.79 -33.88
N ARG A 33 35.89 17.26 -33.41
CA ARG A 33 36.21 15.82 -33.52
C ARG A 33 35.22 14.95 -32.77
N LEU A 34 34.81 15.38 -31.57
CA LEU A 34 33.84 14.64 -30.78
C LEU A 34 32.45 14.64 -31.44
N ALA A 35 31.99 15.79 -31.97
CA ALA A 35 30.72 15.87 -32.69
C ALA A 35 30.69 14.95 -33.91
N VAL A 36 31.75 14.97 -34.72
CA VAL A 36 31.92 14.11 -35.90
C VAL A 36 31.91 12.63 -35.49
N ALA A 37 32.73 12.25 -34.52
CA ALA A 37 32.80 10.87 -34.04
C ALA A 37 31.45 10.37 -33.48
N GLU A 38 30.75 11.20 -32.70
CA GLU A 38 29.46 10.82 -32.17
C GLU A 38 28.35 10.72 -33.24
N VAL A 39 28.43 11.41 -34.37
CA VAL A 39 27.45 11.26 -35.47
C VAL A 39 27.76 10.01 -36.29
N LEU A 40 29.02 9.82 -36.68
CA LEU A 40 29.46 8.65 -37.47
C LEU A 40 29.14 7.33 -36.74
N LEU A 41 29.40 7.26 -35.43
CA LEU A 41 29.02 6.09 -34.63
C LEU A 41 27.51 5.87 -34.54
N ALA A 42 26.68 6.90 -34.74
CA ALA A 42 25.22 6.77 -34.69
C ALA A 42 24.73 6.12 -35.99
N GLY A 43 25.28 6.60 -37.11
CA GLY A 43 24.96 6.11 -38.44
C GLY A 43 25.51 4.71 -38.75
N ARG A 44 26.55 4.24 -38.06
CA ARG A 44 27.24 2.97 -38.36
C ARG A 44 26.30 1.76 -38.53
N ARG A 45 25.32 1.58 -37.63
CA ARG A 45 24.39 0.42 -37.71
C ARG A 45 23.41 0.49 -38.88
N SER A 46 23.16 1.69 -39.40
CA SER A 46 22.25 1.93 -40.52
C SER A 46 23.00 2.30 -41.80
N TRP A 47 24.32 2.09 -41.85
CA TRP A 47 25.17 2.58 -42.92
C TRP A 47 24.75 2.07 -44.31
N ASP A 48 24.52 0.76 -44.42
CA ASP A 48 24.08 0.13 -45.67
C ASP A 48 22.71 0.64 -46.16
N ARG A 49 21.87 1.13 -45.25
CA ARG A 49 20.58 1.75 -45.61
C ARG A 49 20.80 3.18 -46.08
N ARG A 50 21.53 3.98 -45.29
CA ARG A 50 21.81 5.40 -45.59
C ARG A 50 22.50 5.58 -46.94
N THR A 51 23.48 4.73 -47.25
CA THR A 51 24.18 4.75 -48.55
C THR A 51 23.28 4.47 -49.75
N ARG A 52 22.18 3.74 -49.57
CA ARG A 52 21.23 3.42 -50.65
C ARG A 52 20.10 4.43 -50.78
N GLU A 53 19.67 5.01 -49.68
CA GLU A 53 18.43 5.81 -49.60
C GLU A 53 18.69 7.31 -49.48
N GLU A 54 19.90 7.72 -49.12
CA GLU A 54 20.20 9.11 -48.75
C GLU A 54 21.46 9.65 -49.48
N GLN A 55 21.54 10.97 -49.62
CA GLN A 55 22.80 11.63 -49.97
C GLN A 55 23.67 11.71 -48.71
N VAL A 56 24.44 10.65 -48.45
CA VAL A 56 25.20 10.43 -47.21
C VAL A 56 26.01 11.67 -46.78
N ASP A 57 26.76 12.29 -47.69
CA ASP A 57 27.56 13.48 -47.38
C ASP A 57 26.69 14.66 -46.90
N VAL A 58 25.51 14.86 -47.49
CA VAL A 58 24.58 15.93 -47.10
C VAL A 58 23.94 15.62 -45.75
N THR A 59 23.47 14.38 -45.55
CA THR A 59 22.83 13.99 -44.28
C THR A 59 23.82 14.01 -43.13
N VAL A 60 25.01 13.41 -43.30
CA VAL A 60 26.06 13.38 -42.28
C VAL A 60 26.51 14.80 -41.95
N TRP A 61 26.69 15.67 -42.94
CA TRP A 61 27.06 17.06 -42.69
C TRP A 61 26.02 17.81 -41.86
N ALA A 62 24.74 17.67 -42.21
CA ALA A 62 23.64 18.29 -41.47
C ALA A 62 23.61 17.80 -40.01
N GLU A 63 23.74 16.49 -39.77
CA GLU A 63 23.77 15.89 -38.43
C GLU A 63 24.99 16.34 -37.62
N VAL A 64 26.16 16.47 -38.24
CA VAL A 64 27.40 16.94 -37.62
C VAL A 64 27.28 18.41 -37.20
N ARG A 65 26.75 19.28 -38.06
CA ARG A 65 26.48 20.69 -37.72
C ARG A 65 25.53 20.82 -36.55
N GLU A 66 24.42 20.09 -36.60
CA GLU A 66 23.43 20.10 -35.52
C GLU A 66 24.06 19.64 -34.20
N ARG A 67 24.86 18.57 -34.23
CA ARG A 67 25.57 18.09 -33.03
C ARG A 67 26.54 19.12 -32.48
N ALA A 68 27.20 19.89 -33.33
CA ALA A 68 28.10 20.97 -32.95
C ALA A 68 27.38 22.26 -32.50
N GLY A 69 26.03 22.27 -32.50
CA GLY A 69 25.23 23.45 -32.13
C GLY A 69 25.18 24.54 -33.22
N LEU A 70 25.58 24.22 -34.45
CA LEU A 70 25.50 25.12 -35.58
C LEU A 70 24.12 25.04 -36.26
N PRO A 71 23.63 26.14 -36.86
CA PRO A 71 22.38 26.10 -37.62
C PRO A 71 22.49 25.11 -38.79
N GLN A 72 21.42 24.36 -39.03
CA GLN A 72 21.33 23.42 -40.15
C GLN A 72 21.34 24.18 -41.48
N ARG A 73 22.07 23.65 -42.46
CA ARG A 73 22.06 24.11 -43.86
C ARG A 73 21.64 22.95 -44.75
N PRO A 74 20.33 22.76 -44.98
CA PRO A 74 19.84 21.61 -45.72
C PRO A 74 20.38 21.62 -47.15
N GLY A 75 20.72 20.43 -47.66
CA GLY A 75 21.18 20.24 -49.05
C GLY A 75 22.65 20.58 -49.32
N GLN A 76 23.40 21.10 -48.34
CA GLN A 76 24.83 21.36 -48.52
C GLN A 76 25.64 20.09 -48.21
N PRO A 77 26.56 19.66 -49.10
CA PRO A 77 27.50 18.59 -48.79
C PRO A 77 28.62 19.11 -47.87
N VAL A 78 29.39 18.19 -47.29
CA VAL A 78 30.62 18.50 -46.56
C VAL A 78 31.57 19.28 -47.49
N PRO A 79 32.12 20.43 -47.07
CA PRO A 79 33.18 21.11 -47.82
C PRO A 79 34.43 20.22 -47.94
N HIS A 80 35.03 20.16 -49.14
CA HIS A 80 36.21 19.33 -49.40
C HIS A 80 37.51 20.12 -49.36
N GLY A 81 38.58 19.50 -48.86
CA GLY A 81 39.92 20.06 -48.88
C GLY A 81 40.10 21.26 -47.94
N VAL A 82 39.27 21.37 -46.90
CA VAL A 82 39.35 22.44 -45.89
C VAL A 82 40.61 22.31 -45.05
N ARG A 83 41.08 21.08 -44.85
CA ARG A 83 42.21 20.74 -44.00
C ARG A 83 43.19 19.84 -44.74
N THR A 84 44.49 20.04 -44.51
CA THR A 84 45.52 19.10 -44.96
C THR A 84 45.46 17.84 -44.09
N PRO A 85 45.46 16.63 -44.68
CA PRO A 85 45.43 15.39 -43.90
C PRO A 85 46.58 15.34 -42.89
N ASP A 86 46.24 15.11 -41.63
CA ASP A 86 47.19 14.99 -40.53
C ASP A 86 47.22 13.52 -40.05
N PRO A 87 48.30 12.77 -40.31
CA PRO A 87 48.42 11.37 -39.88
C PRO A 87 48.34 11.17 -38.37
N GLY A 88 48.58 12.21 -37.57
CA GLY A 88 48.49 12.16 -36.11
C GLY A 88 47.06 12.33 -35.57
N ASP A 89 46.11 12.71 -36.41
CA ASP A 89 44.75 13.09 -35.99
C ASP A 89 43.69 12.09 -36.51
N GLY A 90 43.94 10.81 -36.25
CA GLY A 90 43.10 9.72 -36.74
C GLY A 90 41.72 9.66 -36.08
N PRO A 91 40.69 9.17 -36.80
CA PRO A 91 39.33 9.02 -36.29
C PRO A 91 39.22 8.03 -35.12
N GLU A 92 40.12 7.06 -35.00
CA GLU A 92 40.00 5.91 -34.10
C GLU A 92 39.89 6.33 -32.63
N GLU A 93 40.77 7.21 -32.16
CA GLU A 93 40.80 7.67 -30.77
C GLU A 93 39.48 8.38 -30.39
N TRP A 94 38.97 9.21 -31.28
CA TRP A 94 37.75 9.98 -31.07
C TRP A 94 36.50 9.11 -31.14
N LEU A 95 36.48 8.13 -32.05
CA LEU A 95 35.43 7.11 -32.08
C LEU A 95 35.43 6.29 -30.78
N ASP A 96 36.58 5.94 -30.22
CA ASP A 96 36.64 5.27 -28.91
C ASP A 96 36.14 6.16 -27.78
N ARG A 97 36.57 7.42 -27.73
CA ARG A 97 36.10 8.41 -26.75
C ARG A 97 34.58 8.59 -26.81
N ALA A 98 34.00 8.69 -28.02
CA ALA A 98 32.57 8.80 -28.22
C ALA A 98 31.80 7.52 -27.82
N ARG A 99 32.37 6.31 -28.02
CA ARG A 99 31.79 5.04 -27.52
C ARG A 99 31.70 5.04 -26.00
N VAL A 100 32.76 5.47 -25.31
CA VAL A 100 32.80 5.55 -23.84
C VAL A 100 31.73 6.52 -23.33
N LEU A 101 31.63 7.72 -23.91
CA LEU A 101 30.64 8.73 -23.50
C LEU A 101 29.20 8.22 -23.69
N ARG A 102 28.90 7.52 -24.79
CA ARG A 102 27.59 6.88 -24.98
C ARG A 102 27.28 5.83 -23.91
N GLY A 103 28.27 5.02 -23.54
CA GLY A 103 28.12 4.02 -22.47
C GLY A 103 27.74 4.65 -21.13
N THR A 104 28.35 5.78 -20.78
CA THR A 104 28.05 6.48 -19.52
C THR A 104 26.67 7.14 -19.53
N ARG A 105 26.27 7.80 -20.63
CA ARG A 105 24.93 8.41 -20.78
C ARG A 105 23.83 7.35 -20.70
N ARG A 106 24.00 6.18 -21.35
CA ARG A 106 23.03 5.07 -21.30
C ARG A 106 22.83 4.53 -19.89
N ARG A 107 23.91 4.39 -19.11
CA ARG A 107 23.84 3.94 -17.70
C ARG A 107 23.09 4.93 -16.82
N ARG A 108 23.28 6.24 -17.02
CA ARG A 108 22.53 7.28 -16.29
C ARG A 108 21.03 7.24 -16.63
N GLY A 109 20.68 7.11 -17.91
CA GLY A 109 19.28 6.99 -18.35
C GLY A 109 18.57 5.77 -17.75
N LEU A 110 19.24 4.61 -17.73
CA LEU A 110 18.68 3.39 -17.10
C LEU A 110 18.45 3.55 -15.60
N ARG A 111 19.37 4.20 -14.88
CA ARG A 111 19.20 4.48 -13.43
C ARG A 111 18.01 5.38 -13.16
N LEU A 112 17.84 6.45 -13.94
CA LEU A 112 16.69 7.35 -13.79
C LEU A 112 15.37 6.65 -14.13
N GLY A 113 15.35 5.80 -15.16
CA GLY A 113 14.18 4.99 -15.50
C GLY A 113 13.78 4.04 -14.36
N LEU A 114 14.74 3.36 -13.75
CA LEU A 114 14.48 2.48 -12.60
C LEU A 114 13.91 3.25 -11.40
N VAL A 115 14.42 4.46 -11.12
CA VAL A 115 13.88 5.31 -10.06
C VAL A 115 12.43 5.70 -10.35
N ALA A 116 12.11 6.11 -11.58
CA ALA A 116 10.74 6.46 -11.96
C ALA A 116 9.78 5.27 -11.80
N VAL A 117 10.19 4.06 -12.21
CA VAL A 117 9.39 2.84 -12.02
C VAL A 117 9.18 2.55 -10.53
N ALA A 118 10.22 2.67 -9.70
CA ALA A 118 10.09 2.45 -8.26
C ALA A 118 9.09 3.43 -7.61
N VAL A 119 9.11 4.70 -8.02
CA VAL A 119 8.14 5.71 -7.57
C VAL A 119 6.72 5.34 -7.99
N LEU A 120 6.51 4.92 -9.23
CA LEU A 120 5.18 4.49 -9.69
C LEU A 120 4.66 3.27 -8.94
N VAL A 121 5.54 2.30 -8.65
CA VAL A 121 5.18 1.13 -7.83
C VAL A 121 4.82 1.55 -6.41
N ALA A 122 5.58 2.47 -5.80
CA ALA A 122 5.27 2.98 -4.46
C ALA A 122 3.94 3.74 -4.42
N LEU A 123 3.66 4.58 -5.42
CA LEU A 123 2.37 5.27 -5.56
C LEU A 123 1.22 4.29 -5.77
N GLY A 124 1.40 3.28 -6.62
CA GLY A 124 0.40 2.24 -6.86
C GLY A 124 0.11 1.41 -5.61
N ALA A 125 1.14 1.01 -4.87
CA ALA A 125 1.00 0.30 -3.60
C ALA A 125 0.32 1.17 -2.53
N GLY A 126 0.71 2.45 -2.44
CA GLY A 126 0.08 3.42 -1.53
C GLY A 126 -1.40 3.65 -1.85
N TRP A 127 -1.73 3.78 -3.13
CA TRP A 127 -3.12 3.89 -3.58
C TRP A 127 -3.93 2.64 -3.27
N GLN A 128 -3.39 1.46 -3.58
CA GLN A 128 -4.05 0.19 -3.32
C GLN A 128 -4.33 0.01 -1.83
N TRP A 129 -3.35 0.32 -0.98
CA TRP A 129 -3.52 0.30 0.47
C TRP A 129 -4.62 1.26 0.94
N TRP A 130 -4.66 2.49 0.41
CA TRP A 130 -5.70 3.46 0.73
C TRP A 130 -7.09 2.99 0.28
N ALA A 131 -7.21 2.44 -0.93
CA ALA A 131 -8.46 1.91 -1.47
C ALA A 131 -8.95 0.64 -0.74
N SER A 132 -8.03 -0.14 -0.16
CA SER A 132 -8.38 -1.31 0.68
C SER A 132 -8.81 -0.96 2.10
N ARG A 133 -8.73 0.32 2.51
CA ARG A 133 -9.27 0.71 3.81
C ARG A 133 -10.79 0.59 3.76
N PRO A 134 -11.42 -0.11 4.73
CA PRO A 134 -12.87 -0.07 4.85
C PRO A 134 -13.31 1.40 4.93
N PRO A 135 -14.43 1.77 4.28
CA PRO A 135 -14.94 3.13 4.39
C PRO A 135 -15.07 3.48 5.87
N PRO A 136 -14.73 4.72 6.28
CA PRO A 136 -15.00 5.15 7.65
C PRO A 136 -16.47 4.86 7.92
N VAL A 137 -16.74 4.18 9.03
CA VAL A 137 -18.11 3.86 9.45
C VAL A 137 -18.90 5.16 9.36
N GLU A 138 -19.99 5.13 8.60
CA GLU A 138 -20.76 6.32 8.29
C GLU A 138 -21.40 6.82 9.59
N VAL A 139 -20.71 7.75 10.27
CA VAL A 139 -21.21 8.39 11.48
C VAL A 139 -22.30 9.36 11.04
N ARG A 140 -23.54 8.88 11.08
CA ARG A 140 -24.72 9.69 10.82
C ARG A 140 -25.10 10.40 12.12
N GLU A 141 -25.15 11.73 12.09
CA GLU A 141 -25.68 12.52 13.20
C GLU A 141 -27.21 12.32 13.23
N GLU A 142 -27.65 11.38 14.05
CA GLU A 142 -29.05 11.09 14.32
C GLU A 142 -29.44 11.78 15.63
N ALA A 143 -30.67 12.31 15.71
CA ALA A 143 -31.20 12.89 16.94
C ALA A 143 -31.32 11.77 17.99
N ASN A 144 -30.32 11.66 18.85
CA ASN A 144 -30.33 10.71 19.94
C ASN A 144 -31.37 11.19 20.97
N ALA A 145 -32.33 10.31 21.29
CA ALA A 145 -33.40 10.58 22.23
C ALA A 145 -32.93 10.70 23.70
N LEU A 146 -31.61 10.59 23.97
CA LEU A 146 -30.78 11.41 24.89
C LEU A 146 -29.45 10.69 25.21
N PRO A 147 -28.28 11.36 25.16
CA PRO A 147 -27.03 10.83 25.72
C PRO A 147 -26.20 11.91 26.47
N VAL A 148 -26.78 12.59 27.45
CA VAL A 148 -26.04 13.50 28.34
C VAL A 148 -26.58 13.41 29.74
N VAL A 149 -25.72 13.59 30.73
CA VAL A 149 -26.14 13.66 32.13
C VAL A 149 -27.07 14.84 32.30
N TRP A 150 -28.31 14.57 32.66
CA TRP A 150 -29.30 15.62 32.84
C TRP A 150 -30.25 15.26 33.97
N TYR A 151 -30.69 16.31 34.66
CA TYR A 151 -31.57 16.25 35.82
C TYR A 151 -33.01 16.50 35.37
N SER A 152 -33.91 15.59 35.70
CA SER A 152 -35.34 15.72 35.44
C SER A 152 -36.13 15.11 36.59
N GLU A 153 -37.22 15.77 37.02
CA GLU A 153 -38.13 15.30 38.09
C GLU A 153 -37.49 14.97 39.47
N GLY A 154 -36.21 15.26 39.66
CA GLY A 154 -35.48 15.02 40.91
C GLY A 154 -34.36 13.98 40.81
N ASP A 155 -34.23 13.30 39.68
CA ASP A 155 -33.30 12.16 39.48
C ASP A 155 -32.26 12.40 38.35
N LEU A 156 -31.14 11.66 38.41
CA LEU A 156 -29.93 11.80 37.57
C LEU A 156 -29.69 10.58 36.67
N HIS A 157 -29.38 10.79 35.37
CA HIS A 157 -29.20 9.71 34.37
C HIS A 157 -27.81 9.77 33.66
N LEU A 158 -27.14 8.64 33.36
CA LEU A 158 -25.75 8.52 32.79
C LEU A 158 -25.67 7.72 31.46
N ALA A 159 -24.57 7.85 30.70
CA ALA A 159 -24.40 7.46 29.27
C ALA A 159 -23.86 6.02 29.01
N ASP A 160 -24.34 5.36 27.93
CA ASP A 160 -23.92 4.03 27.48
C ASP A 160 -22.98 4.09 26.26
N VAL A 161 -21.86 3.35 26.29
CA VAL A 161 -20.96 3.13 25.14
C VAL A 161 -21.16 1.73 24.57
N VAL A 162 -21.38 1.61 23.25
CA VAL A 162 -21.62 0.34 22.55
C VAL A 162 -20.54 0.10 21.50
N VAL A 163 -19.76 -0.98 21.65
CA VAL A 163 -18.71 -1.39 20.72
C VAL A 163 -19.06 -2.76 20.12
N THR A 164 -18.99 -2.89 18.80
CA THR A 164 -19.20 -4.16 18.09
C THR A 164 -17.85 -4.82 17.79
N LEU A 165 -17.60 -6.00 18.36
CA LEU A 165 -16.38 -6.79 18.12
C LEU A 165 -16.71 -8.09 17.37
N PRO A 166 -15.83 -8.57 16.47
CA PRO A 166 -16.07 -9.79 15.71
C PRO A 166 -15.87 -11.05 16.57
N ASP A 167 -16.85 -11.94 16.54
CA ASP A 167 -16.77 -13.31 17.07
C ASP A 167 -16.20 -13.43 18.50
N ILE A 168 -16.78 -12.72 19.47
CA ILE A 168 -16.32 -12.79 20.87
C ILE A 168 -16.54 -14.20 21.44
N THR A 169 -15.47 -14.81 21.96
CA THR A 169 -15.51 -16.15 22.59
C THR A 169 -15.54 -16.08 24.10
N GLU A 170 -14.87 -15.09 24.70
CA GLU A 170 -14.75 -14.91 26.15
C GLU A 170 -14.61 -13.41 26.47
N PHE A 171 -15.06 -12.97 27.64
CA PHE A 171 -14.83 -11.61 28.12
C PHE A 171 -14.88 -11.52 29.65
N ALA A 172 -14.17 -10.55 30.22
CA ALA A 172 -14.15 -10.25 31.64
C ALA A 172 -14.02 -8.74 31.88
N ALA A 173 -14.55 -8.27 33.01
CA ALA A 173 -14.36 -6.89 33.45
C ALA A 173 -12.91 -6.68 33.89
N SER A 174 -12.29 -5.57 33.48
CA SER A 174 -10.93 -5.20 33.87
C SER A 174 -10.84 -3.69 34.07
N GLY A 175 -10.71 -3.26 35.34
CA GLY A 175 -10.71 -1.84 35.69
C GLY A 175 -12.04 -1.16 35.33
N SER A 176 -11.98 -0.06 34.58
CA SER A 176 -13.16 0.62 34.02
C SER A 176 -13.57 0.12 32.63
N GLY A 177 -12.90 -0.90 32.11
CA GLY A 177 -13.16 -1.47 30.78
C GLY A 177 -13.49 -2.95 30.80
N VAL A 178 -13.49 -3.57 29.62
CA VAL A 178 -13.65 -5.01 29.42
C VAL A 178 -12.54 -5.55 28.56
N VAL A 179 -12.01 -6.70 28.96
CA VAL A 179 -11.08 -7.50 28.14
C VAL A 179 -11.89 -8.61 27.48
N ALA A 180 -11.70 -8.82 26.18
CA ALA A 180 -12.42 -9.81 25.39
C ALA A 180 -11.45 -10.64 24.54
N ARG A 181 -11.69 -11.94 24.46
CA ARG A 181 -11.03 -12.87 23.54
C ARG A 181 -11.91 -13.04 22.31
N LEU A 182 -11.34 -12.82 21.14
CA LEU A 182 -12.02 -12.98 19.85
C LEU A 182 -11.88 -14.43 19.35
N GLY A 183 -12.68 -14.82 18.37
CA GLY A 183 -12.66 -16.14 17.73
C GLY A 183 -11.34 -16.44 17.01
N SER A 184 -10.57 -15.40 16.70
CA SER A 184 -9.20 -15.50 16.22
C SER A 184 -8.18 -15.87 17.30
N GLY A 185 -8.56 -15.87 18.58
CA GLY A 185 -7.67 -16.02 19.73
C GLY A 185 -7.01 -14.72 20.21
N THR A 186 -7.24 -13.60 19.51
CA THR A 186 -6.71 -12.27 19.89
C THR A 186 -7.43 -11.75 21.13
N VAL A 187 -6.69 -11.15 22.06
CA VAL A 187 -7.24 -10.49 23.24
C VAL A 187 -7.21 -8.98 23.03
N VAL A 188 -8.36 -8.34 23.24
CA VAL A 188 -8.55 -6.89 23.11
C VAL A 188 -9.11 -6.32 24.40
N GLN A 189 -8.73 -5.09 24.73
CA GLN A 189 -9.33 -4.31 25.80
C GLN A 189 -10.20 -3.22 25.20
N VAL A 190 -11.39 -3.04 25.76
CA VAL A 190 -12.32 -1.96 25.46
C VAL A 190 -12.41 -1.07 26.69
N SER A 191 -11.98 0.18 26.57
CA SER A 191 -12.08 1.19 27.64
C SER A 191 -13.50 1.74 27.79
N ASP A 192 -13.72 2.50 28.86
CA ASP A 192 -14.98 3.17 29.19
C ASP A 192 -15.42 4.23 28.17
N ASP A 193 -14.49 4.74 27.35
CA ASP A 193 -14.76 5.63 26.22
C ASP A 193 -14.96 4.90 24.88
N GLY A 194 -14.85 3.57 24.88
CA GLY A 194 -15.08 2.71 23.70
C GLY A 194 -13.87 2.55 22.79
N GLU A 195 -12.68 3.02 23.18
CA GLU A 195 -11.44 2.71 22.47
C GLU A 195 -11.11 1.21 22.58
N VAL A 196 -10.68 0.61 21.46
CA VAL A 196 -10.30 -0.81 21.39
C VAL A 196 -8.80 -0.92 21.17
N SER A 197 -8.09 -1.46 22.15
CA SER A 197 -6.63 -1.66 22.11
C SER A 197 -6.27 -3.14 22.29
N PRO A 198 -5.07 -3.57 21.87
CA PRO A 198 -4.54 -4.87 22.28
C PRO A 198 -4.47 -4.95 23.81
N ALA A 199 -4.90 -6.07 24.40
CA ALA A 199 -4.73 -6.30 25.83
C ALA A 199 -3.41 -7.04 26.08
N ASP A 200 -2.53 -6.44 26.89
CA ASP A 200 -1.29 -7.07 27.34
C ASP A 200 -1.49 -7.91 28.62
N ASP A 201 -2.61 -7.72 29.32
CA ASP A 201 -2.98 -8.37 30.57
C ASP A 201 -4.22 -9.27 30.36
N THR A 202 -4.07 -10.56 30.65
CA THR A 202 -5.14 -11.57 30.56
C THR A 202 -5.60 -12.06 31.92
N ASP A 203 -5.08 -11.51 33.02
CA ASP A 203 -5.35 -11.99 34.39
C ASP A 203 -6.86 -11.97 34.70
N ALA A 204 -7.59 -10.99 34.16
CA ALA A 204 -9.05 -10.90 34.29
C ALA A 204 -9.81 -12.07 33.61
N LEU A 205 -9.23 -12.68 32.57
CA LEU A 205 -9.78 -13.86 31.89
C LEU A 205 -9.30 -15.16 32.57
N ASP A 206 -8.05 -15.20 33.02
CA ASP A 206 -7.40 -16.41 33.53
C ASP A 206 -7.72 -16.71 35.01
N ASP A 207 -7.96 -15.68 35.83
CA ASP A 207 -8.37 -15.78 37.25
C ASP A 207 -9.68 -14.99 37.49
N PRO A 208 -10.84 -15.46 36.97
CA PRO A 208 -12.10 -14.77 37.14
C PRO A 208 -12.52 -14.77 38.61
N VAL A 209 -13.09 -13.66 39.08
CA VAL A 209 -13.65 -13.56 40.44
C VAL A 209 -14.67 -14.69 40.65
N GLU A 210 -14.45 -15.52 41.66
CA GLU A 210 -15.29 -16.70 41.94
C GLU A 210 -16.71 -16.26 42.34
N ALA A 211 -17.69 -16.66 41.53
CA ALA A 211 -19.08 -16.29 41.74
C ALA A 211 -19.75 -17.16 42.81
N PRO A 212 -20.68 -16.59 43.59
CA PRO A 212 -21.61 -17.34 44.41
C PRO A 212 -22.37 -18.40 43.59
N ALA A 213 -22.64 -19.55 44.18
CA ALA A 213 -23.38 -20.60 43.49
C ALA A 213 -24.81 -20.16 43.14
N PHE A 214 -25.15 -20.13 41.85
CA PHE A 214 -26.50 -19.84 41.37
C PHE A 214 -27.23 -21.16 41.01
N ILE A 215 -28.40 -21.38 41.62
CA ILE A 215 -29.25 -22.53 41.32
C ILE A 215 -30.36 -22.10 40.36
N ALA A 216 -30.24 -22.49 39.09
CA ALA A 216 -31.25 -22.19 38.08
C ALA A 216 -32.47 -23.13 38.22
N ILE A 217 -33.60 -22.62 38.75
CA ILE A 217 -34.88 -23.37 38.87
C ILE A 217 -35.80 -23.05 37.68
N THR A 218 -35.24 -22.94 36.47
CA THR A 218 -36.00 -22.48 35.28
C THR A 218 -35.79 -23.41 34.09
N GLN A 219 -36.23 -22.99 32.89
CA GLN A 219 -35.95 -23.72 31.65
C GLN A 219 -34.46 -23.74 31.27
N TYR A 220 -33.65 -22.88 31.90
CA TYR A 220 -32.20 -22.88 31.81
C TYR A 220 -31.65 -23.65 33.01
N ASP A 221 -30.80 -24.64 32.76
CA ASP A 221 -30.33 -25.60 33.77
C ASP A 221 -28.80 -25.62 33.92
N VAL A 222 -28.09 -24.86 33.09
CA VAL A 222 -26.63 -24.74 33.12
C VAL A 222 -26.24 -23.28 33.25
N VAL A 223 -25.40 -22.97 34.22
CA VAL A 223 -24.67 -21.70 34.29
C VAL A 223 -23.45 -21.83 33.38
N VAL A 224 -23.37 -20.98 32.37
CA VAL A 224 -22.27 -20.94 31.39
C VAL A 224 -21.16 -20.02 31.87
N GLN A 225 -21.53 -18.84 32.38
CA GLN A 225 -20.59 -17.82 32.80
C GLN A 225 -21.21 -16.95 33.90
N SER A 226 -20.37 -16.38 34.74
CA SER A 226 -20.74 -15.40 35.76
C SER A 226 -19.79 -14.23 35.74
N ALA A 227 -20.30 -13.01 35.96
CA ALA A 227 -19.49 -11.81 36.05
C ALA A 227 -20.03 -10.85 37.13
N PRO A 228 -19.16 -10.16 37.89
CA PRO A 228 -19.61 -9.11 38.79
C PRO A 228 -20.20 -7.93 38.01
N VAL A 229 -21.18 -7.24 38.58
CA VAL A 229 -21.82 -6.04 37.98
C VAL A 229 -21.49 -4.78 38.76
N ALA A 230 -21.41 -3.65 38.05
CA ALA A 230 -21.20 -2.33 38.64
C ALA A 230 -22.34 -2.01 39.65
N GLY A 231 -21.95 -1.60 40.87
CA GLY A 231 -22.88 -1.43 42.00
C GLY A 231 -22.99 -2.64 42.94
N GLY A 232 -22.28 -3.74 42.61
CA GLY A 232 -22.27 -4.98 43.38
C GLY A 232 -23.37 -5.96 42.95
N GLY A 233 -23.15 -7.25 43.20
CA GLY A 233 -24.00 -8.34 42.68
C GLY A 233 -23.35 -9.09 41.54
N TRP A 234 -24.14 -9.91 40.83
CA TRP A 234 -23.64 -10.85 39.82
C TRP A 234 -24.58 -11.00 38.63
N ALA A 235 -24.01 -11.05 37.43
CA ALA A 235 -24.69 -11.48 36.22
C ALA A 235 -24.35 -12.95 35.94
N TYR A 236 -25.36 -13.77 35.64
CA TYR A 236 -25.20 -15.17 35.24
C TYR A 236 -25.74 -15.38 33.83
N LEU A 237 -24.91 -15.93 32.94
CA LEU A 237 -25.31 -16.42 31.64
C LEU A 237 -25.73 -17.89 31.79
N LEU A 238 -26.96 -18.20 31.39
CA LEU A 238 -27.54 -19.54 31.48
C LEU A 238 -27.77 -20.13 30.09
N ASP A 239 -27.67 -21.45 29.94
CA ASP A 239 -28.04 -22.20 28.73
C ASP A 239 -29.10 -23.26 29.07
N SER A 240 -29.97 -23.54 28.10
CA SER A 240 -30.97 -24.60 28.18
C SER A 240 -30.39 -25.89 27.60
N SER A 241 -29.75 -26.72 28.42
CA SER A 241 -29.02 -27.89 27.94
C SER A 241 -29.85 -29.19 27.85
N ARG A 242 -31.11 -29.24 28.35
CA ARG A 242 -31.80 -30.55 28.57
C ARG A 242 -33.25 -30.73 28.15
N ARG A 243 -33.82 -29.96 27.22
CA ARG A 243 -35.13 -30.35 26.61
C ARG A 243 -35.09 -30.68 25.12
N GLU A 244 -33.94 -30.56 24.46
CA GLU A 244 -33.80 -30.93 23.04
C GLU A 244 -33.68 -32.44 22.78
N ALA A 245 -33.38 -33.27 23.80
CA ALA A 245 -33.29 -34.72 23.61
C ALA A 245 -34.65 -35.44 23.46
N ALA A 246 -35.78 -34.75 23.65
CA ALA A 246 -37.12 -35.35 23.63
C ALA A 246 -37.97 -35.03 22.39
N SER A 247 -37.55 -34.10 21.53
CA SER A 247 -38.28 -33.78 20.28
C SER A 247 -37.33 -33.79 19.09
N THR A 248 -36.83 -34.99 18.79
CA THR A 248 -36.04 -35.30 17.61
C THR A 248 -36.90 -35.08 16.35
N GLN A 249 -36.93 -33.86 15.81
CA GLN A 249 -37.12 -33.53 14.38
C GLN A 249 -37.22 -32.03 14.05
N ASP A 250 -37.31 -31.13 15.03
CA ASP A 250 -37.38 -29.66 14.80
C ASP A 250 -36.07 -28.90 15.12
N ALA A 251 -34.96 -29.60 15.33
CA ALA A 251 -33.67 -29.03 15.72
C ALA A 251 -32.88 -28.35 14.57
N VAL A 252 -33.44 -28.30 13.37
CA VAL A 252 -32.82 -27.63 12.21
C VAL A 252 -33.49 -26.27 12.03
N ARG A 253 -32.86 -25.22 12.56
CA ARG A 253 -33.28 -23.79 12.57
C ARG A 253 -34.12 -23.31 13.77
N ARG A 254 -33.63 -23.52 14.99
CA ARG A 254 -33.61 -22.38 15.91
C ARG A 254 -32.21 -21.81 15.86
N SER A 255 -32.12 -20.54 15.46
CA SER A 255 -30.90 -19.75 15.60
C SER A 255 -30.32 -19.94 17.00
N GLU A 256 -29.02 -19.76 17.19
CA GLU A 256 -28.40 -19.70 18.54
C GLU A 256 -29.13 -18.72 19.48
N SER A 257 -29.88 -17.81 18.87
CA SER A 257 -30.83 -16.92 19.48
C SER A 257 -32.04 -17.67 20.08
N GLY A 258 -32.16 -17.61 21.41
CA GLY A 258 -33.19 -18.28 22.20
C GLY A 258 -32.69 -19.37 23.16
N ARG A 259 -31.46 -19.87 23.01
CA ARG A 259 -30.87 -20.90 23.89
C ARG A 259 -30.32 -20.35 25.20
N ARG A 260 -29.86 -19.10 25.18
CA ARG A 260 -29.21 -18.45 26.31
C ARG A 260 -30.10 -17.43 26.98
N ALA A 261 -29.95 -17.26 28.28
CA ALA A 261 -30.57 -16.19 29.05
C ALA A 261 -29.60 -15.55 30.03
N LEU A 262 -29.84 -14.28 30.32
CA LEU A 262 -29.11 -13.53 31.34
C LEU A 262 -29.97 -13.37 32.59
N VAL A 263 -29.40 -13.62 33.76
CA VAL A 263 -29.98 -13.32 35.08
C VAL A 263 -29.08 -12.32 35.79
N LEU A 264 -29.67 -11.28 36.36
CA LEU A 264 -28.96 -10.30 37.19
C LEU A 264 -29.38 -10.50 38.64
N CYS A 265 -28.41 -10.59 39.53
CA CYS A 265 -28.61 -10.67 40.97
C CYS A 265 -27.97 -9.46 41.64
N ASP A 266 -28.67 -8.88 42.61
CA ASP A 266 -28.15 -7.78 43.44
C ASP A 266 -27.09 -8.27 44.45
N VAL A 267 -26.58 -7.35 45.27
CA VAL A 267 -25.59 -7.64 46.34
C VAL A 267 -26.10 -8.65 47.38
N ASP A 268 -27.42 -8.75 47.55
CA ASP A 268 -28.08 -9.69 48.47
C ASP A 268 -28.43 -11.02 47.79
N LEU A 269 -27.96 -11.24 46.55
CA LEU A 269 -28.23 -12.39 45.69
C LEU A 269 -29.70 -12.58 45.35
N ARG A 270 -30.50 -11.50 45.35
CA ARG A 270 -31.86 -11.51 44.82
C ARG A 270 -31.80 -11.30 43.32
N CYS A 271 -32.30 -12.29 42.59
CA CYS A 271 -32.15 -12.34 41.15
C CYS A 271 -33.43 -11.95 40.44
N GLU A 272 -33.29 -11.19 39.35
CA GLU A 272 -34.37 -10.89 38.42
C GLU A 272 -34.81 -12.13 37.62
N ALA A 273 -35.96 -12.03 36.96
CA ALA A 273 -36.39 -13.06 36.02
C ALA A 273 -35.40 -13.20 34.84
N PRO A 274 -35.08 -14.42 34.39
CA PRO A 274 -34.16 -14.63 33.26
C PRO A 274 -34.65 -13.95 31.98
N ARG A 275 -33.74 -13.25 31.30
CA ARG A 275 -34.02 -12.57 30.02
C ARG A 275 -33.37 -13.34 28.88
N THR A 276 -34.18 -13.90 27.98
CA THR A 276 -33.71 -14.67 26.81
C THR A 276 -32.97 -13.77 25.82
N ILE A 277 -31.82 -14.24 25.33
CA ILE A 277 -31.01 -13.57 24.31
C ILE A 277 -31.52 -14.00 22.92
N ILE A 278 -32.14 -13.08 22.18
CA ILE A 278 -32.88 -13.35 20.91
C ILE A 278 -32.11 -12.89 19.67
N GLU A 279 -30.93 -12.28 19.82
CA GLU A 279 -30.08 -11.82 18.70
C GLU A 279 -28.76 -12.62 18.64
N SER A 280 -28.32 -12.98 17.42
CA SER A 280 -27.09 -13.74 17.16
C SER A 280 -25.83 -12.88 17.06
N GLY A 281 -25.95 -11.57 17.29
CA GLY A 281 -24.82 -10.63 17.37
C GLY A 281 -24.62 -10.22 18.82
N GLY A 282 -23.44 -10.48 19.38
CA GLY A 282 -23.08 -10.03 20.72
C GLY A 282 -22.73 -8.54 20.72
N ALA A 283 -23.55 -7.71 21.34
CA ALA A 283 -23.18 -6.35 21.72
C ALA A 283 -22.82 -6.36 23.20
N ILE A 284 -21.56 -6.03 23.53
CA ILE A 284 -21.14 -5.82 24.92
C ILE A 284 -21.50 -4.37 25.28
N ARG A 285 -22.26 -4.22 26.37
CA ARG A 285 -22.61 -2.92 26.96
C ARG A 285 -21.74 -2.73 28.18
N LEU A 286 -20.93 -1.67 28.18
CA LEU A 286 -20.08 -1.31 29.30
C LEU A 286 -20.79 -0.23 30.13
N ARG A 287 -20.83 -0.47 31.43
CA ARG A 287 -21.27 0.45 32.47
C ARG A 287 -20.11 0.75 33.39
#